data_AF-A0ABD7UZB5-F1
#
_entry.id   AF-A0ABD7UZB5-F1
#
_cell.length_a   1.000
_cell.length_b   1.000
_cell.length_c   1.000
_cell.angle_alpha   90.00
_cell.angle_beta   90.00
_cell.angle_gamma   90.00
#
_symmetry.space_group_name_H-M   'P 1'
#
loop_
_entity.id
_entity.type
_entity.pdbx_description
1 polymer ?
#
loop_
_entity_poly.entity_id
_entity_poly.type
_entity_poly.pdbx_seq_one_letter_code
_entity_poly.pdbx_strand_id
1 'polypeptide(L)'
;MLASTSVGQEGIDFHWWCSAITHWNTPANPVDFEQREGRVNRFSGHAIRRNLAYRHGSEMLRADHPWRAAYELGRDEQDRYGEFAPHWVYPGPATIERHLSPYPLSVDIARLERLKSDLALYRLTFGQPRQEDMLELLRRRGLDTDPDRLDEMRIDLSPPLGRR
;
A
#
# COMPACT_ATOMS: atom_id res chain seq x y z
N MET A 1 9.24 18.15 2.75
CA MET A 1 8.12 17.61 3.54
C MET A 1 6.90 18.46 3.24
N LEU A 2 5.81 17.87 2.75
CA LEU A 2 4.54 18.58 2.56
C LEU A 2 3.61 18.17 3.71
N ALA A 3 3.13 19.13 4.48
CA ALA A 3 2.14 18.91 5.53
C ALA A 3 0.80 19.45 5.06
N SER A 4 -0.25 18.63 5.13
CA SER A 4 -1.61 19.03 4.79
C SER A 4 -2.57 18.60 5.90
N THR A 5 -3.47 19.49 6.30
CA THR A 5 -4.58 19.18 7.20
C THR A 5 -5.79 18.68 6.39
N SER A 6 -6.95 18.47 7.00
CA SER A 6 -8.19 18.00 6.33
C SER A 6 -8.61 18.83 5.11
N VAL A 7 -8.04 20.02 4.89
CA VAL A 7 -8.24 20.88 3.72
C VAL A 7 -7.55 20.33 2.46
N GLY A 8 -6.59 19.40 2.56
CA GLY A 8 -6.00 18.68 1.43
C GLY A 8 -6.76 17.42 1.01
N GLN A 9 -8.04 17.31 1.36
CA GLN A 9 -8.89 16.17 0.99
C GLN A 9 -9.20 16.13 -0.52
N GLU A 10 -9.04 17.23 -1.25
CA GLU A 10 -9.04 17.22 -2.71
C GLU A 10 -7.99 16.23 -3.22
N GLY A 11 -8.34 15.42 -4.23
CA GLY A 11 -7.59 14.24 -4.69
C GLY A 11 -6.23 14.55 -5.33
N ILE A 12 -5.29 15.12 -4.57
CA ILE A 12 -3.93 15.39 -5.02
C ILE A 12 -3.13 14.08 -5.03
N ASP A 13 -2.52 13.83 -6.18
CA ASP A 13 -1.77 12.63 -6.50
C ASP A 13 -0.30 12.73 -6.08
N PHE A 14 0.00 12.41 -4.82
CA PHE A 14 1.37 12.50 -4.28
C PHE A 14 2.33 11.41 -4.75
N HIS A 15 1.82 10.33 -5.34
CA HIS A 15 2.61 9.16 -5.78
C HIS A 15 3.72 9.50 -6.77
N TRP A 16 3.69 10.66 -7.44
CA TRP A 16 4.79 11.10 -8.31
C TRP A 16 6.01 11.62 -7.53
N TRP A 17 5.85 12.08 -6.30
CA TRP A 17 6.91 12.78 -5.58
C TRP A 17 7.21 12.19 -4.22
N CYS A 18 6.26 11.46 -3.64
CA CYS A 18 6.34 10.93 -2.31
C CYS A 18 6.32 9.40 -2.35
N SER A 19 7.10 8.79 -1.47
CA SER A 19 7.00 7.39 -1.08
C SER A 19 6.83 7.23 0.44
N ALA A 20 6.63 8.32 1.18
CA ALA A 20 6.46 8.31 2.62
C ALA A 20 5.22 9.11 3.02
N ILE A 21 4.45 8.59 3.96
CA ILE A 21 3.29 9.26 4.56
C ILE A 21 3.41 9.24 6.08
N THR A 22 3.09 10.37 6.72
CA THR A 22 3.04 10.48 8.18
C THR A 22 1.61 10.73 8.62
N HIS A 23 1.07 9.88 9.48
CA HIS A 23 -0.23 10.08 10.11
C HIS A 23 -0.01 10.69 11.49
N TRP A 24 -0.36 11.97 11.61
CA TRP A 24 -0.31 12.69 12.89
C TRP A 24 -1.46 12.30 13.83
N ASN A 25 -2.58 11.84 13.26
CA ASN A 25 -3.68 11.22 13.98
C ASN A 25 -4.03 9.87 13.35
N THR A 26 -4.34 8.87 14.18
CA THR A 26 -4.84 7.57 13.70
C THR A 26 -6.17 7.78 12.97
N PRO A 27 -6.31 7.40 11.69
CA PRO A 27 -7.56 7.52 10.96
C PRO A 27 -8.71 6.79 11.67
N ALA A 28 -9.93 7.27 11.45
CA ALA A 28 -11.09 6.80 12.20
C ALA A 28 -11.60 5.43 11.76
N ASN A 29 -11.38 5.06 10.50
CA ASN A 29 -11.81 3.81 9.91
C ASN A 29 -10.79 3.33 8.85
N PRO A 30 -10.84 2.05 8.46
CA PRO A 30 -9.93 1.47 7.46
C PRO A 30 -10.01 2.10 6.07
N VAL A 31 -11.21 2.51 5.66
CA VAL A 31 -11.44 3.11 4.34
C VAL A 31 -10.67 4.43 4.21
N ASP A 32 -10.78 5.30 5.20
CA ASP A 32 -10.03 6.56 5.28
C ASP A 32 -8.52 6.32 5.30
N PHE A 33 -8.09 5.25 5.98
CA PHE A 33 -6.67 4.89 6.01
C PHE A 33 -6.18 4.48 4.61
N GLU A 34 -6.86 3.53 3.94
CA GLU A 34 -6.52 3.08 2.58
C GLU A 34 -6.59 4.21 1.56
N GLN A 35 -7.59 5.09 1.64
CA GLN A 35 -7.70 6.24 0.75
C GLN A 35 -6.54 7.23 0.92
N ARG A 36 -6.05 7.43 2.15
CA ARG A 36 -4.88 8.27 2.43
C ARG A 36 -3.61 7.62 1.90
N GLU A 37 -3.41 6.32 2.15
CA GLU A 37 -2.26 5.57 1.63
C GLU A 37 -2.23 5.54 0.11
N GLY A 38 -3.39 5.36 -0.52
CA GLY A 38 -3.57 5.36 -1.96
C GLY A 38 -3.23 6.68 -2.65
N ARG A 39 -2.90 7.75 -1.92
CA ARG A 39 -2.34 8.97 -2.53
C ARG A 39 -0.86 8.84 -2.87
N VAL A 40 -0.16 7.93 -2.18
CA VAL A 40 1.28 7.68 -2.31
C VAL A 40 1.54 6.32 -2.96
N ASN A 41 0.74 5.32 -2.61
CA ASN A 41 0.81 3.98 -3.18
C ASN A 41 -0.12 3.84 -4.41
N ARG A 42 0.41 4.13 -5.59
CA ARG A 42 -0.30 4.01 -6.87
C ARG A 42 0.57 3.42 -7.98
N PHE A 43 -0.09 3.09 -9.08
CA PHE A 43 0.52 2.72 -10.35
C PHE A 43 1.71 3.62 -10.70
N SER A 44 2.87 3.00 -10.93
CA SER A 44 4.13 3.66 -11.24
C SER A 44 4.58 4.73 -10.23
N GLY A 45 4.22 4.52 -8.96
CA GLY A 45 4.54 5.42 -7.85
C GLY A 45 6.03 5.65 -7.64
N HIS A 46 6.35 6.60 -6.77
CA HIS A 46 7.70 7.13 -6.59
C HIS A 46 8.71 6.04 -6.16
N ALA A 47 8.30 5.14 -5.26
CA ALA A 47 9.15 4.03 -4.80
C ALA A 47 9.55 3.10 -5.96
N ILE A 48 8.59 2.75 -6.83
CA ILE A 48 8.82 1.92 -8.02
C ILE A 48 9.82 2.59 -8.95
N ARG A 49 9.59 3.87 -9.28
CA ARG A 49 10.48 4.61 -10.16
C ARG A 49 11.89 4.79 -9.59
N ARG A 50 12.01 4.95 -8.26
CA ARG A 50 13.31 4.95 -7.58
C ARG A 50 14.01 3.60 -7.69
N ASN A 51 13.29 2.50 -7.55
CA ASN A 51 13.87 1.15 -7.67
C ASN A 51 14.28 0.82 -9.10
N LEU A 52 13.48 1.22 -10.10
CA LEU A 52 13.84 1.12 -11.52
C LEU A 52 15.11 1.92 -11.83
N ALA A 53 15.17 3.17 -11.37
CA ALA A 53 16.37 4.01 -11.55
C ALA A 53 17.59 3.45 -10.79
N TYR A 54 17.38 2.86 -9.61
CA TYR A 54 18.45 2.22 -8.84
C TYR A 54 19.06 1.03 -9.59
N ARG A 55 18.23 0.18 -10.20
CA ARG A 55 18.72 -1.01 -10.91
C ARG A 55 19.20 -0.72 -12.33
N HIS A 56 18.43 0.06 -13.10
CA HIS A 56 18.62 0.25 -14.54
C HIS A 56 19.11 1.65 -14.93
N GLY A 57 19.40 2.53 -13.97
CA GLY A 57 19.67 3.94 -14.23
C GLY A 57 20.74 4.19 -15.30
N SER A 58 21.80 3.39 -15.33
CA SER A 58 22.86 3.55 -16.35
C SER A 58 22.36 3.26 -17.77
N GLU A 59 21.51 2.26 -17.95
CA GLU A 59 20.95 1.87 -19.24
C GLU A 59 19.83 2.82 -19.68
N MET A 60 18.98 3.24 -18.73
CA MET A 60 17.97 4.27 -18.94
C MET A 60 18.57 5.56 -19.49
N LEU A 61 19.70 6.03 -18.94
CA LEU A 61 20.34 7.28 -19.36
C LEU A 61 20.99 7.21 -20.76
N ARG A 62 21.21 6.01 -21.31
CA ARG A 62 21.72 5.83 -22.67
C ARG A 62 20.60 5.84 -23.72
N ALA A 63 19.35 5.70 -23.31
CA ALA A 63 18.20 5.70 -24.20
C ALA A 63 17.68 7.12 -24.43
N ASP A 64 17.10 7.36 -25.61
CA ASP A 64 16.46 8.64 -25.96
C ASP A 64 15.26 8.97 -25.04
N HIS A 65 14.60 7.93 -24.51
CA HIS A 65 13.47 8.04 -23.60
C HIS A 65 13.71 7.22 -22.33
N PRO A 66 14.43 7.77 -21.33
CA PRO A 66 14.88 7.04 -20.15
C PRO A 66 13.76 6.34 -19.37
N TRP A 67 12.59 6.96 -19.24
CA TRP A 67 11.46 6.36 -18.54
C TRP A 67 10.76 5.26 -19.31
N ARG A 68 10.71 5.37 -20.65
CA ARG A 68 10.20 4.28 -21.48
C ARG A 68 11.13 3.07 -21.35
N ALA A 69 12.44 3.29 -21.48
CA ALA A 69 13.44 2.26 -21.26
C ALA A 69 13.35 1.65 -19.85
N ALA A 70 13.12 2.48 -18.81
CA ALA A 70 12.94 1.99 -17.44
C ALA A 70 11.82 0.94 -17.32
N TYR A 71 10.65 1.21 -17.91
CA TYR A 71 9.52 0.29 -17.83
C TYR A 71 9.65 -0.92 -18.73
N GLU A 72 10.38 -0.80 -19.85
CA GLU A 72 10.73 -1.95 -20.70
C GLU A 72 11.72 -2.87 -19.99
N LEU A 73 12.77 -2.31 -19.36
CA LEU A 73 13.77 -3.05 -18.59
C LEU A 73 13.18 -3.66 -17.31
N GLY A 74 12.30 -2.93 -16.63
CA GLY A 74 11.61 -3.40 -15.42
C GLY A 74 10.66 -4.58 -15.63
N ARG A 75 10.50 -5.06 -16.88
CA ARG A 75 9.83 -6.33 -17.15
C ARG A 75 10.67 -7.54 -16.74
N ASP A 76 11.94 -7.34 -16.38
CA ASP A 76 12.83 -8.37 -15.84
C ASP A 76 12.24 -9.11 -14.61
N GLU A 77 11.34 -8.44 -13.87
CA GLU A 77 10.67 -9.00 -12.69
C GLU A 77 9.27 -9.57 -12.98
N GLN A 78 8.83 -9.63 -14.25
CA GLN A 78 7.53 -10.19 -14.62
C GLN A 78 7.41 -11.68 -14.33
N ASP A 79 8.49 -12.46 -14.44
CA ASP A 79 8.46 -13.88 -14.09
C ASP A 79 8.11 -14.09 -12.60
N ARG A 80 8.50 -13.14 -11.75
CA ARG A 80 8.29 -13.22 -10.30
C ARG A 80 7.00 -12.56 -9.83
N TYR A 81 6.63 -11.42 -10.42
CA TYR A 81 5.49 -10.62 -9.95
C TYR A 81 4.34 -10.54 -10.97
N GLY A 82 4.45 -11.20 -12.11
CA GLY A 82 3.44 -11.19 -13.16
C GLY A 82 3.18 -9.79 -13.71
N GLU A 83 1.91 -9.52 -14.03
CA GLU A 83 1.45 -8.23 -14.55
C GLU A 83 1.56 -7.07 -13.54
N PHE A 84 1.86 -7.36 -12.27
CA PHE A 84 2.14 -6.32 -11.28
C PHE A 84 3.51 -5.67 -11.50
N ALA A 85 4.46 -6.36 -12.14
CA ALA A 85 5.75 -5.75 -12.47
C ALA A 85 5.72 -4.99 -13.81
N PRO A 86 6.39 -3.82 -13.89
CA PRO A 86 7.00 -3.08 -12.78
C PRO A 86 6.04 -2.14 -12.06
N HIS A 87 4.83 -1.92 -12.59
CA HIS A 87 4.02 -0.74 -12.27
C HIS A 87 3.33 -0.76 -10.90
N TRP A 88 3.15 -1.92 -10.29
CA TRP A 88 2.58 -2.06 -8.94
C TRP A 88 3.61 -2.57 -7.94
N VAL A 89 4.53 -3.41 -8.38
CA VAL A 89 5.60 -3.96 -7.56
C VAL A 89 6.90 -3.95 -8.34
N TYR A 90 7.95 -3.41 -7.74
CA TYR A 90 9.31 -3.54 -8.23
C TYR A 90 10.30 -3.56 -7.07
N PRO A 91 11.09 -4.64 -6.91
CA PRO A 91 11.98 -4.81 -5.76
C PRO A 91 13.12 -3.80 -5.77
N GLY A 92 13.52 -3.34 -4.59
CA GLY A 92 14.64 -2.42 -4.43
C GLY A 92 14.62 -1.74 -3.06
N PRO A 93 15.55 -0.80 -2.83
CA PRO A 93 15.73 -0.17 -1.52
C PRO A 93 14.63 0.84 -1.16
N ALA A 94 13.89 1.37 -2.13
CA ALA A 94 12.79 2.29 -1.87
C ALA A 94 11.50 1.52 -1.60
N THR A 95 10.85 1.84 -0.49
CA THR A 95 9.56 1.28 -0.08
C THR A 95 8.55 2.39 0.19
N ILE A 96 7.27 2.03 0.29
CA ILE A 96 6.26 2.93 0.84
C ILE A 96 6.40 2.96 2.36
N GLU A 97 6.83 4.09 2.89
CA GLU A 97 7.04 4.30 4.32
C GLU A 97 5.78 4.87 4.98
N ARG A 98 5.44 4.31 6.14
CA ARG A 98 4.27 4.66 6.93
C ARG A 98 4.72 5.04 8.32
N HIS A 99 4.70 6.33 8.60
CA HIS A 99 5.12 6.88 9.88
C HIS A 99 3.87 7.18 10.71
N LEU A 100 3.81 6.60 11.91
CA LEU A 100 2.73 6.83 12.87
C LEU A 100 3.34 7.52 14.09
N SER A 101 2.72 8.59 14.57
CA SER A 101 3.14 9.28 15.79
C SER A 101 2.11 9.05 16.91
N PRO A 102 2.10 7.89 17.59
CA PRO A 102 1.23 7.68 18.72
C PRO A 102 1.71 8.49 19.93
N TYR A 103 0.81 9.16 20.63
CA TYR A 103 1.13 9.86 21.87
C TYR A 103 1.19 8.89 23.06
N PRO A 104 2.21 8.97 23.95
CA PRO A 104 2.26 8.17 25.18
C PRO A 104 1.00 8.42 26.04
N LEU A 105 0.44 7.35 26.62
CA LEU A 105 -0.80 7.38 27.42
C LEU A 105 -2.07 7.80 26.64
N SER A 106 -2.02 7.85 25.31
CA SER A 106 -3.20 8.10 24.47
C SER A 106 -3.98 6.81 24.16
N VAL A 107 -5.28 6.97 23.92
CA VAL A 107 -6.15 5.94 23.31
C VAL A 107 -5.73 5.57 21.89
N ASP A 108 -4.80 6.32 21.29
CA ASP A 108 -4.34 6.14 19.91
C ASP A 108 -3.67 4.79 19.66
N ILE A 109 -2.95 4.24 20.65
CA ILE A 109 -2.33 2.90 20.52
C ILE A 109 -3.41 1.83 20.39
N ALA A 110 -4.41 1.85 21.30
CA ALA A 110 -5.52 0.90 21.24
C ALA A 110 -6.38 1.11 19.97
N ARG A 111 -6.50 2.35 19.49
CA ARG A 111 -7.18 2.66 18.23
C ARG A 111 -6.40 2.15 17.02
N LEU A 112 -5.08 2.23 17.05
CA LEU A 112 -4.22 1.71 15.98
C LEU A 112 -4.31 0.19 15.88
N GLU A 113 -4.27 -0.52 17.01
CA GLU A 113 -4.44 -1.99 16.99
C GLU A 113 -5.81 -2.39 16.44
N ARG A 114 -6.89 -1.72 16.87
CA ARG A 114 -8.22 -1.93 16.26
C ARG A 114 -8.24 -1.63 14.76
N LEU A 115 -7.60 -0.53 14.35
CA LEU A 115 -7.53 -0.16 12.93
C LEU A 115 -6.83 -1.24 12.10
N LYS A 116 -5.78 -1.87 12.62
CA LYS A 116 -5.11 -2.99 11.93
C LYS A 116 -6.04 -4.20 11.75
N SER A 117 -6.74 -4.62 12.81
CA SER A 117 -7.72 -5.72 12.72
C SER A 117 -8.85 -5.38 11.74
N ASP A 118 -9.38 -4.16 11.84
CA ASP A 118 -10.43 -3.69 10.95
C ASP A 118 -9.96 -3.62 9.48
N LEU A 119 -8.68 -3.28 9.24
CA LEU A 119 -8.09 -3.26 7.91
C LEU A 119 -7.95 -4.66 7.31
N ALA A 120 -7.54 -5.65 8.12
CA ALA A 120 -7.48 -7.04 7.69
C ALA A 120 -8.88 -7.55 7.31
N LEU A 121 -9.88 -7.27 8.15
CA LEU A 121 -11.29 -7.56 7.86
C LEU A 121 -11.79 -6.84 6.60
N TYR A 122 -11.49 -5.55 6.46
CA TYR A 122 -11.85 -4.78 5.26
C TYR A 122 -11.31 -5.43 3.99
N ARG A 123 -10.03 -5.83 4.01
CA ARG A 123 -9.36 -6.49 2.89
C ARG A 123 -9.98 -7.84 2.52
N LEU A 124 -10.49 -8.60 3.49
CA LEU A 124 -11.23 -9.85 3.25
C LEU A 124 -12.52 -9.63 2.46
N THR A 125 -13.17 -8.49 2.68
CA THR A 125 -14.44 -8.16 2.03
C THR A 125 -14.28 -7.49 0.66
N PHE A 126 -13.05 -7.30 0.17
CA PHE A 126 -12.82 -6.69 -1.13
C PHE A 126 -13.47 -7.50 -2.26
N GLY A 127 -14.12 -6.78 -3.19
CA GLY A 127 -14.86 -7.38 -4.29
C GLY A 127 -16.21 -8.01 -3.92
N GLN A 128 -16.57 -8.08 -2.63
CA GLN A 128 -17.88 -8.59 -2.20
C GLN A 128 -18.97 -7.52 -2.36
N PRO A 129 -20.19 -7.89 -2.80
CA PRO A 129 -21.34 -7.00 -2.73
C PRO A 129 -21.70 -6.71 -1.26
N ARG A 130 -22.11 -5.47 -0.94
CA ARG A 130 -22.52 -5.03 0.42
C ARG A 130 -21.42 -5.24 1.48
N GLN A 131 -20.22 -4.70 1.22
CA GLN A 131 -19.02 -4.84 2.06
C GLN A 131 -19.25 -4.49 3.54
N GLU A 132 -20.00 -3.42 3.81
CA GLU A 132 -20.32 -2.99 5.18
C GLU A 132 -21.09 -4.05 5.97
N ASP A 133 -22.06 -4.72 5.35
CA ASP A 133 -22.84 -5.79 5.99
C ASP A 133 -21.98 -7.03 6.26
N MET A 134 -21.07 -7.35 5.33
CA MET A 134 -20.11 -8.44 5.52
C MET A 134 -19.15 -8.15 6.67
N LEU A 135 -18.64 -6.91 6.77
CA LEU A 135 -17.81 -6.48 7.89
C LEU A 135 -18.54 -6.58 9.22
N GLU A 136 -19.80 -6.15 9.26
CA GLU A 136 -20.62 -6.25 10.47
C GLU A 136 -20.81 -7.71 10.89
N LEU A 137 -21.05 -8.60 9.92
CA LEU A 137 -21.21 -10.03 10.17
C LEU A 137 -19.91 -10.69 10.66
N LEU A 138 -18.77 -10.32 10.10
CA LEU A 138 -17.46 -10.84 10.53
C LEU A 138 -17.11 -10.37 11.95
N ARG A 139 -17.39 -9.10 12.28
CA ARG A 139 -17.24 -8.56 13.65
C ARG A 139 -18.14 -9.28 14.64
N ARG A 140 -19.41 -9.51 14.30
CA ARG A 140 -20.34 -10.27 15.15
C ARG A 140 -19.89 -11.72 15.42
N ARG A 141 -19.05 -12.29 14.55
CA ARG A 141 -18.46 -13.62 14.72
C ARG A 141 -17.15 -13.62 15.52
N GLY A 142 -16.70 -12.46 16.02
CA GLY A 142 -15.48 -12.34 16.81
C GLY A 142 -14.20 -12.58 16.00
N LEU A 143 -14.24 -12.38 14.69
CA LEU A 143 -13.05 -12.56 13.85
C LEU A 143 -12.07 -11.38 13.96
N ASP A 144 -12.48 -10.25 14.54
CA ASP A 144 -11.61 -9.10 14.82
C ASP A 144 -10.64 -9.32 16.00
N THR A 145 -10.85 -10.36 16.80
CA THR A 145 -10.10 -10.66 18.03
C THR A 145 -9.00 -11.70 17.86
N ASP A 146 -8.88 -12.33 16.68
CA ASP A 146 -7.88 -13.36 16.37
C ASP A 146 -7.16 -13.03 15.04
N PRO A 147 -6.02 -12.30 15.10
CA PRO A 147 -5.28 -11.87 13.91
C PRO A 147 -4.74 -13.02 13.06
N ASP A 148 -4.32 -14.12 13.69
CA ASP A 148 -3.72 -15.27 13.00
C ASP A 148 -4.78 -15.96 12.13
N ARG A 149 -5.99 -16.10 12.66
CA ARG A 149 -7.14 -16.65 11.94
C ARG A 149 -7.60 -15.74 10.79
N LEU A 150 -7.47 -14.42 10.91
CA LEU A 150 -7.76 -13.50 9.81
C LEU A 150 -6.77 -13.65 8.65
N ASP A 151 -5.50 -13.88 8.96
CA ASP A 151 -4.46 -14.08 7.94
C ASP A 151 -4.65 -15.42 7.19
N GLU A 152 -5.14 -16.48 7.84
CA GLU A 152 -5.51 -17.74 7.17
C GLU A 152 -6.69 -17.58 6.20
N MET A 153 -7.64 -16.70 6.53
CA MET A 153 -8.84 -16.46 5.72
C MET A 153 -8.60 -15.48 4.57
N ARG A 154 -7.46 -14.79 4.56
CA ARG A 154 -7.12 -13.80 3.53
C ARG A 154 -6.93 -14.48 2.19
N ILE A 155 -7.62 -13.94 1.18
CA ILE A 155 -7.31 -14.26 -0.21
C ILE A 155 -5.89 -13.75 -0.45
N ASP A 156 -4.96 -14.69 -0.59
CA ASP A 156 -3.59 -14.38 -0.95
C ASP A 156 -3.52 -14.10 -2.45
N LEU A 157 -3.49 -12.82 -2.79
CA LEU A 157 -3.28 -12.33 -4.16
C LEU A 157 -1.81 -12.00 -4.43
N SER A 158 -0.90 -12.37 -3.53
CA SER A 158 0.52 -12.20 -3.79
C SER A 158 0.93 -13.07 -4.99
N PRO A 159 1.85 -12.58 -5.82
CA PRO A 159 2.25 -13.33 -7.00
C PRO A 159 2.90 -14.65 -6.57
N PRO A 160 2.66 -15.75 -7.32
CA PRO A 160 3.21 -17.05 -6.98
C PRO A 160 4.73 -16.94 -6.90
N LEU A 161 5.32 -17.37 -5.79
CA LEU A 161 6.77 -17.48 -5.65
C LEU A 161 7.26 -18.41 -6.76
N GLY A 162 7.89 -17.84 -7.79
CA GLY A 162 8.35 -18.56 -8.98
C GLY A 162 9.04 -19.87 -8.60
N ARG A 163 8.54 -20.98 -9.18
CA ARG A 163 9.19 -22.29 -9.06
C ARG A 163 10.61 -22.16 -9.61
N ARG A 164 11.60 -22.49 -8.76
CA ARG A 164 12.99 -22.70 -9.18
C ARG A 164 13.09 -23.84 -10.20
#